data_AF-A0A929VFS1-F1
#
_entry.id   AF-A0A929VFS1-F1
#
_cell.length_a   1.000
_cell.length_b   1.000
_cell.length_c   1.000
_cell.angle_alpha   90.00
_cell.angle_beta   90.00
_cell.angle_gamma   90.00
#
_symmetry.space_group_name_H-M   'P 1'
#
loop_
_entity.id
_entity.type
_entity.pdbx_description
1 polymer ?
#
loop_
_entity_poly.entity_id
_entity_poly.type
_entity_poly.pdbx_seq_one_letter_code
_entity_poly.pdbx_strand_id
1 'polypeptide(L)' 'MKKPYKEYSKQELEQELVHLKKEYEKYQEMDLKLNMARGKPCKEQLDLSLGLMDALDSRADMYSEDGTVCRN' A
#
# COMPACT_ATOMS: atom_id res chain seq x y z
N MET A 1 -14.26 -17.12 -22.08
CA MET A 1 -14.34 -16.74 -20.65
C MET A 1 -13.82 -17.90 -19.83
N LYS A 2 -12.93 -17.67 -18.86
CA LYS A 2 -12.60 -18.72 -17.88
C LYS A 2 -13.86 -19.04 -17.07
N LYS A 3 -14.04 -20.31 -16.75
CA LYS A 3 -15.10 -20.80 -15.86
C LYS A 3 -15.02 -20.05 -14.52
N PRO A 4 -16.13 -19.64 -13.89
CA PRO A 4 -16.11 -19.05 -12.56
C PRO A 4 -15.43 -19.99 -11.55
N TYR A 5 -14.52 -19.48 -10.72
CA TYR A 5 -13.72 -20.31 -9.80
C TYR A 5 -14.58 -21.19 -8.87
N LYS A 6 -15.72 -20.65 -8.43
CA LYS A 6 -16.71 -21.35 -7.58
C LYS A 6 -17.33 -22.59 -8.24
N GLU A 7 -17.25 -22.72 -9.56
CA GLU A 7 -17.84 -23.83 -10.32
C GLU A 7 -16.82 -24.94 -10.58
N TYR A 8 -15.56 -24.77 -10.17
CA TYR A 8 -14.52 -25.76 -10.37
C TYR A 8 -14.85 -27.04 -9.61
N SER A 9 -14.67 -28.17 -10.28
CA SER A 9 -14.69 -29.48 -9.67
C SER A 9 -13.48 -29.66 -8.76
N LYS A 10 -13.54 -30.66 -7.88
CA LYS A 10 -12.43 -31.01 -7.00
C LYS A 10 -11.14 -31.29 -7.76
N GLN A 11 -11.22 -32.01 -8.88
CA GLN A 11 -10.06 -32.33 -9.72
C GLN A 11 -9.45 -31.08 -10.37
N GLU A 12 -10.29 -30.17 -10.86
CA GLU A 12 -9.83 -28.89 -11.42
C GLU A 12 -9.13 -28.03 -10.35
N LEU A 13 -9.67 -28.00 -9.12
CA LEU A 13 -9.04 -27.29 -8.00
C LEU A 13 -7.70 -27.91 -7.56
N GLU A 14 -7.59 -29.24 -7.58
CA GLU A 14 -6.33 -29.94 -7.26
C GLU A 14 -5.23 -29.62 -8.28
N GLN A 15 -5.57 -29.60 -9.58
CA GLN A 15 -4.64 -29.22 -10.63
C GLN A 15 -4.21 -27.76 -10.51
N GLU A 16 -5.15 -26.86 -10.25
CA GLU A 16 -4.88 -25.44 -10.03
C GLU A 16 -3.99 -25.22 -8.80
N LEU A 17 -4.22 -25.96 -7.71
CA LEU A 17 -3.38 -25.88 -6.50
C LEU A 17 -1.93 -26.27 -6.78
N VAL A 18 -1.69 -27.33 -7.57
CA VAL A 18 -0.33 -27.73 -7.97
C VAL A 18 0.34 -26.62 -8.78
N HIS A 19 -0.40 -26.01 -9.71
CA HIS A 19 0.12 -24.89 -10.51
C HIS A 19 0.45 -23.68 -9.64
N LEU A 20 -0.46 -23.26 -8.76
CA LEU A 20 -0.27 -22.11 -7.88
C LEU A 20 0.88 -22.30 -6.88
N LYS A 21 1.08 -23.52 -6.38
CA LYS A 21 2.22 -23.84 -5.51
C LYS A 21 3.55 -23.64 -6.23
N LYS A 22 3.65 -24.09 -7.49
CA LYS A 22 4.86 -23.89 -8.30
C LYS A 22 5.14 -22.41 -8.57
N GLU A 23 4.11 -21.60 -8.83
CA GLU A 23 4.27 -20.16 -8.97
C GLU A 23 4.67 -19.51 -7.64
N TYR A 24 4.10 -19.96 -6.52
CA TYR A 24 4.46 -19.47 -5.19
C TYR A 24 5.93 -19.75 -4.84
N GLU A 25 6.45 -20.94 -5.13
CA GLU A 25 7.86 -21.29 -4.94
C GLU A 25 8.79 -20.31 -5.67
N LYS A 26 8.46 -19.94 -6.92
CA LYS A 26 9.23 -18.91 -7.66
C LYS A 26 9.25 -17.57 -6.93
N TYR A 27 8.13 -17.13 -6.37
CA TYR A 27 8.08 -15.88 -5.59
C TYR A 27 8.85 -15.96 -4.29
N GLN A 28 8.89 -17.14 -3.65
CA GLN A 28 9.72 -17.35 -2.45
C GLN A 28 11.21 -17.25 -2.76
N GLU A 29 11.66 -17.80 -3.90
CA GLU A 29 13.05 -17.72 -4.36
C GLU A 29 13.52 -16.28 -4.66
N MET A 30 12.59 -15.35 -4.90
CA MET A 30 12.91 -13.95 -5.18
C MET A 30 13.30 -13.12 -3.94
N ASP A 31 13.19 -13.66 -2.71
CA ASP A 31 13.51 -12.99 -1.43
C ASP A 31 12.94 -11.56 -1.33
N LEU A 32 11.67 -11.40 -1.72
CA LEU A 32 11.03 -10.09 -1.83
C LEU A 32 10.80 -9.43 -0.46
N LYS A 33 11.21 -8.16 -0.33
CA LYS A 33 11.00 -7.33 0.87
C LYS A 33 9.99 -6.22 0.62
N LEU A 34 8.75 -6.62 0.28
CA LEU A 34 7.65 -5.70 0.00
C LEU A 34 6.81 -5.43 1.24
N ASN A 35 6.23 -4.22 1.35
CA ASN A 35 5.35 -3.85 2.46
C ASN A 35 4.06 -3.19 1.94
N MET A 36 2.94 -3.93 2.00
CA MET A 36 1.61 -3.47 1.59
C MET A 36 0.76 -2.93 2.76
N ALA A 37 1.27 -2.93 4.00
CA ALA A 37 0.51 -2.54 5.18
C ALA A 37 0.51 -1.02 5.45
N ARG A 38 1.09 -0.22 4.56
CA ARG A 38 1.28 1.21 4.79
C ARG A 38 -0.02 2.00 4.57
N GLY A 39 -0.55 2.58 5.65
CA GLY A 39 -1.62 3.60 5.60
C GLY A 39 -1.12 5.04 5.47
N LYS A 40 0.08 5.26 4.91
CA LYS A 40 0.70 6.59 4.77
C LYS A 40 0.88 6.94 3.30
N PRO A 41 0.67 8.21 2.88
CA PRO A 41 0.91 8.64 1.50
C PRO A 41 2.30 8.28 0.98
N CYS A 42 2.42 8.12 -0.33
CA CYS A 42 3.71 7.96 -0.98
C CYS A 42 4.46 9.31 -1.05
N LYS A 43 5.74 9.28 -1.40
CA LYS A 43 6.57 10.49 -1.44
C LYS A 43 6.03 11.48 -2.47
N GLU A 44 5.64 10.98 -3.64
CA GLU A 44 5.10 11.77 -4.74
C GLU A 44 3.82 12.51 -4.33
N GLN A 45 3.01 11.90 -3.46
CA GLN A 45 1.85 12.57 -2.87
C GLN A 45 2.24 13.66 -1.87
N LEU A 46 3.30 13.46 -1.07
CA LEU A 46 3.81 14.48 -0.17
C LEU A 46 4.46 15.64 -0.93
N ASP A 47 5.13 15.37 -2.05
CA ASP A 47 5.82 16.35 -2.88
C ASP A 47 4.85 17.40 -3.46
N LEU A 48 3.58 17.02 -3.72
CA LEU A 48 2.53 17.97 -4.14
C LEU A 48 2.25 19.06 -3.10
N SER A 49 2.45 18.75 -1.82
CA SER A 49 2.16 19.65 -0.69
C SER A 49 3.40 20.33 -0.14
N LEU A 50 4.60 20.11 -0.70
CA LEU A 50 5.83 20.75 -0.24
C LEU A 50 5.75 22.28 -0.28
N GLY A 51 5.09 22.86 -1.29
CA GLY A 51 4.88 24.31 -1.38
C GLY A 51 4.01 24.89 -0.25
N LEU A 52 3.22 24.07 0.46
CA LEU A 52 2.52 24.51 1.67
C LEU A 52 3.50 24.78 2.82
N MET A 53 4.65 24.09 2.85
CA MET A 53 5.68 24.31 3.88
C MET A 53 6.41 25.64 3.67
N ASP A 54 6.50 26.13 2.44
CA ASP A 54 7.11 27.44 2.11
C ASP A 54 6.18 28.62 2.41
N ALA A 55 4.86 28.38 2.51
CA ALA A 55 3.88 29.38 2.87
C ALA A 55 3.89 29.74 4.37
N LEU A 56 4.48 28.87 5.20
CA LEU A 56 4.57 29.03 6.64
C LEU A 56 5.99 29.43 7.05
N ASP A 57 6.19 30.70 7.44
CA ASP A 57 7.45 31.14 8.02
C ASP A 57 7.46 30.97 9.55
N SER A 58 8.60 31.26 10.20
CA SER A 58 8.74 31.17 11.67
C SER A 58 7.73 32.02 12.45
N ARG A 59 7.06 32.97 11.80
CA ARG A 59 6.07 33.91 12.36
C ARG A 59 4.64 33.48 12.04
N ALA A 60 4.42 32.44 11.25
CA ALA A 60 3.09 31.92 10.96
C ALA A 60 2.44 31.41 12.25
N ASP A 61 1.21 31.85 12.49
CA ASP A 61 0.39 31.38 13.60
C ASP A 61 0.10 29.88 13.39
N MET A 62 0.64 29.06 14.29
CA MET A 62 0.55 27.61 14.22
C MET A 62 -0.19 27.04 15.43
N TYR A 63 -1.10 27.84 15.99
CA TYR A 63 -2.06 27.39 16.98
C TYR A 63 -3.41 27.12 16.31
N SER A 64 -4.02 25.98 16.63
CA SER A 64 -5.43 25.75 16.31
C SER A 64 -6.33 26.61 17.22
N GLU A 65 -7.62 26.71 16.89
CA GLU A 65 -8.61 27.48 17.66
C GLU A 65 -8.72 27.03 19.13
N ASP A 66 -8.37 25.76 19.42
CA ASP A 66 -8.29 25.18 20.77
C ASP A 66 -6.92 25.35 21.46
N GLY A 67 -5.97 26.03 20.81
CA GLY A 67 -4.64 26.31 21.34
C GLY A 67 -3.60 25.20 21.14
N THR A 68 -3.93 24.13 20.41
CA THR A 68 -2.97 23.05 20.11
C THR A 68 -1.88 23.54 19.15
N VAL A 69 -0.63 23.21 19.43
CA VAL A 69 0.50 23.53 18.54
C VAL A 69 0.46 22.59 17.34
N CYS A 70 0.08 23.09 16.17
CA CYS A 70 -0.08 22.33 14.92
C CYS A 70 1.25 21.82 14.31
N ARG A 71 2.40 22.08 14.97
CA ARG A 71 3.75 21.64 14.54
C ARG A 71 4.17 20.28 15.11
N ASN A 72 3.36 19.64 15.97
CA ASN A 72 3.65 18.36 16.61
C ASN A 72 2.66 17.27 16.22
#